data_AF-A0A537JRV4-F1
#
_entry.id   AF-A0A537JRV4-F1
#
_cell.length_a   1.000
_cell.length_b   1.000
_cell.length_c   1.000
_cell.angle_alpha   90.00
_cell.angle_beta   90.00
_cell.angle_gamma   90.00
#
_symmetry.space_group_name_H-M   'P 1'
#
loop_
_entity.id
_entity.type
_entity.pdbx_description
1 polymer ?
#
loop_
_entity_poly.entity_id
_entity_poly.type
_entity_poly.pdbx_seq_one_letter_code
_entity_poly.pdbx_strand_id
1 'polypeptide(L)'
;MRRIIFAATLTLITLSYYSLHAQVPNVSSNHVNAGSLVTQFAKAIKPSSFLSSWTSGKSGWLGKAGKITDAAGMASSISSLAGFIKPGMFKSGFNVQNLMQAAGSAKSMADATGLLKNLEGGLKPEAMSSEWGAKKSSWESALQLLK
;
A
#
# COMPACT_ATOMS: atom_id res chain seq x y z
N MET A 1 -9.61 -75.18 -20.19
CA MET A 1 -9.25 -75.38 -18.76
C MET A 1 -8.14 -74.38 -18.45
N ARG A 2 -8.14 -73.46 -17.49
CA ARG A 2 -8.85 -73.23 -16.22
C ARG A 2 -8.83 -71.71 -15.95
N ARG A 3 -9.87 -71.26 -15.24
CA ARG A 3 -10.12 -69.89 -14.73
C ARG A 3 -9.26 -69.59 -13.50
N ILE A 4 -8.79 -68.35 -13.33
CA ILE A 4 -8.37 -67.73 -12.05
C ILE A 4 -8.58 -66.21 -12.22
N ILE A 5 -9.70 -65.56 -11.85
CA ILE A 5 -10.24 -65.20 -10.52
C ILE A 5 -9.40 -64.15 -9.76
N PHE A 6 -9.95 -62.93 -9.72
CA PHE A 6 -9.96 -61.88 -8.69
C PHE A 6 -8.69 -61.61 -7.86
N ALA A 7 -8.18 -60.38 -7.96
CA ALA A 7 -7.48 -59.72 -6.85
C ALA A 7 -8.08 -58.32 -6.64
N ALA A 8 -8.61 -58.13 -5.44
CA ALA A 8 -9.37 -56.98 -4.99
C ALA A 8 -8.47 -55.74 -4.82
N THR A 9 -8.90 -54.62 -5.41
CA THR A 9 -8.36 -53.29 -5.16
C THR A 9 -8.88 -52.75 -3.83
N LEU A 10 -8.06 -52.83 -2.78
CA LEU A 10 -8.30 -52.15 -1.51
C LEU A 10 -7.41 -50.91 -1.43
N THR A 11 -7.91 -49.77 -1.89
CA THR A 11 -7.21 -48.48 -1.77
C THR A 11 -7.57 -47.88 -0.41
N LEU A 12 -6.66 -48.00 0.57
CA LEU A 12 -6.74 -47.25 1.82
C LEU A 12 -6.47 -45.78 1.53
N ILE A 13 -7.51 -44.94 1.61
CA ILE A 13 -7.37 -43.48 1.58
C ILE A 13 -7.07 -43.05 3.02
N THR A 14 -5.79 -42.84 3.33
CA THR A 14 -5.39 -42.17 4.55
C THR A 14 -5.62 -40.66 4.38
N LEU A 15 -6.69 -40.14 4.97
CA LEU A 15 -6.87 -38.70 5.16
C LEU A 15 -5.81 -38.21 6.16
N SER A 16 -4.70 -37.71 5.64
CA SER A 16 -3.76 -36.90 6.41
C SER A 16 -4.44 -35.56 6.69
N TYR A 17 -4.85 -35.34 7.93
CA TYR A 17 -5.22 -34.02 8.43
C TYR A 17 -3.97 -33.13 8.38
N TYR A 18 -3.79 -32.40 7.28
CA TYR A 18 -2.90 -31.26 7.29
C TYR A 18 -3.52 -30.22 8.21
N SER A 19 -3.10 -30.21 9.47
CA SER A 19 -3.21 -29.02 10.31
C SER A 19 -2.34 -27.96 9.64
N LEU A 20 -2.96 -27.20 8.72
CA LEU A 20 -2.52 -25.89 8.31
C LEU A 20 -2.52 -25.04 9.58
N HIS A 21 -1.43 -25.12 10.34
CA HIS A 21 -0.98 -23.99 11.12
C HIS A 21 -0.71 -22.92 10.07
N ALA A 22 -1.73 -22.09 9.81
CA ALA A 22 -1.54 -20.78 9.24
C ALA A 22 -0.48 -20.12 10.12
N GLN A 23 0.77 -20.18 9.66
CA GLN A 23 1.81 -19.32 10.16
C GLN A 23 1.33 -17.92 9.80
N VAL A 24 0.58 -17.31 10.72
CA VAL A 24 0.45 -15.87 10.76
C VAL A 24 1.89 -15.39 10.67
N PRO A 25 2.28 -14.67 9.60
CA PRO A 25 3.62 -14.16 9.50
C PRO A 25 3.88 -13.43 10.81
N ASN A 26 4.88 -13.90 11.56
CA ASN A 26 5.35 -13.19 12.72
C ASN A 26 5.85 -11.86 12.16
N VAL A 27 4.98 -10.85 12.20
CA VAL A 27 5.32 -9.50 11.80
C VAL A 27 6.26 -9.05 12.88
N SER A 28 7.54 -9.39 12.68
CA SER A 28 8.66 -8.80 13.37
C SER A 28 8.33 -7.32 13.50
N SER A 29 8.40 -6.82 14.72
CA SER A 29 8.13 -5.46 15.16
C SER A 29 9.12 -4.46 14.56
N ASN A 30 9.43 -4.58 13.27
CA ASN A 30 9.88 -3.51 12.42
C ASN A 30 8.84 -2.41 12.54
N HIS A 31 9.13 -1.48 13.45
CA HIS A 31 8.28 -0.38 13.85
C HIS A 31 7.68 0.26 12.59
N VAL A 32 6.38 0.03 12.35
CA VAL A 32 5.71 0.61 11.21
C VAL A 32 5.74 2.12 11.43
N ASN A 33 6.37 2.83 10.51
CA ASN A 33 6.59 4.27 10.61
C ASN A 33 5.78 4.97 9.52
N ALA A 34 4.98 5.95 9.92
CA ALA A 34 4.13 6.74 9.02
C ALA A 34 4.94 7.36 7.86
N GLY A 35 6.10 7.93 8.16
CA GLY A 35 7.02 8.45 7.17
C GLY A 35 7.55 7.41 6.19
N SER A 36 7.87 6.20 6.67
CA SER A 36 8.27 5.09 5.80
C SER A 36 7.16 4.74 4.80
N LEU A 37 5.90 4.67 5.25
CA LEU A 37 4.77 4.32 4.37
C LEU A 37 4.44 5.43 3.36
N VAL A 38 4.52 6.69 3.76
CA VAL A 38 4.36 7.86 2.86
C VAL A 38 5.47 7.89 1.81
N THR A 39 6.73 7.68 2.21
CA THR A 39 7.86 7.70 1.28
C THR A 39 7.87 6.48 0.36
N GLN A 40 7.46 5.30 0.83
CA GLN A 40 7.26 4.12 -0.01
C GLN A 40 6.20 4.37 -1.10
N PHE A 41 5.07 4.97 -0.73
CA PHE A 41 4.04 5.35 -1.70
C PHE A 41 4.54 6.39 -2.72
N ALA A 42 5.23 7.44 -2.26
CA ALA A 42 5.81 8.44 -3.18
C ALA A 42 6.82 7.83 -4.16
N LYS A 43 7.58 6.82 -3.75
CA LYS A 43 8.51 6.07 -4.62
C LYS A 43 7.78 5.14 -5.60
N ALA A 44 6.56 4.73 -5.30
CA ALA A 44 5.74 3.91 -6.17
C ALA A 44 5.11 4.69 -7.32
N ILE A 45 5.05 6.02 -7.23
CA ILE A 45 4.61 6.91 -8.31
C ILE A 45 5.76 7.09 -9.30
N LYS A 46 5.48 6.97 -10.60
CA LYS A 46 6.49 7.13 -11.66
C LYS A 46 7.05 8.56 -11.65
N PRO A 47 8.37 8.74 -11.86
CA PRO A 47 8.96 10.07 -11.99
C PRO A 47 8.28 10.96 -13.04
N SER A 48 7.83 10.38 -14.16
CA SER A 48 7.13 11.09 -15.24
C SER A 48 5.75 11.61 -14.85
N SER A 49 5.16 11.11 -13.75
CA SER A 49 3.85 11.52 -13.23
C SER A 49 3.92 12.77 -12.36
N PHE A 50 5.12 13.20 -11.96
CA PHE A 50 5.32 14.41 -11.19
C PHE A 50 5.57 15.63 -12.08
N LEU A 51 5.25 16.81 -11.53
CA LEU A 51 5.64 18.11 -12.06
C LEU A 51 7.17 18.28 -11.98
N SER A 52 7.74 19.18 -12.77
CA SER A 52 9.19 19.47 -12.76
C SER A 52 9.71 19.95 -11.40
N SER A 53 8.86 20.61 -10.61
CA SER A 53 9.14 21.05 -9.24
C SER A 53 9.43 19.90 -8.26
N TRP A 54 8.96 18.69 -8.57
CA TRP A 54 9.30 17.52 -7.76
C TRP A 54 10.78 17.17 -7.84
N THR A 55 11.41 17.27 -9.02
CA THR A 55 12.81 16.85 -9.18
C THR A 55 13.75 17.64 -8.27
N SER A 56 13.55 18.95 -8.15
CA SER A 56 14.31 19.81 -7.24
C SER A 56 13.89 19.65 -5.78
N GLY A 57 12.60 19.41 -5.52
CA GLY A 57 12.05 19.28 -4.15
C GLY A 57 12.19 17.89 -3.52
N LYS A 58 12.41 16.84 -4.32
CA LYS A 58 12.26 15.42 -3.92
C LYS A 58 13.12 15.04 -2.72
N SER A 59 14.40 15.40 -2.73
CA SER A 59 15.32 15.01 -1.65
C SER A 59 14.90 15.64 -0.32
N GLY A 60 14.61 16.95 -0.34
CA GLY A 60 14.13 17.67 0.83
C GLY A 60 12.77 17.16 1.31
N TRP A 61 11.86 16.85 0.39
CA TRP A 61 10.56 16.28 0.71
C TRP A 61 10.70 14.89 1.33
N LEU A 62 11.48 13.98 0.74
CA LEU A 62 11.72 12.64 1.29
C LEU A 62 12.37 12.69 2.67
N GLY A 63 13.32 13.61 2.89
CA GLY A 63 13.97 13.80 4.18
C GLY A 63 13.02 14.30 5.28
N LYS A 64 12.04 15.14 4.93
CA LYS A 64 10.97 15.57 5.84
C LYS A 64 9.95 14.45 6.07
N ALA A 65 9.51 13.83 4.97
CA ALA A 65 8.49 12.79 5.02
C ALA A 65 8.96 11.56 5.80
N GLY A 66 10.23 11.16 5.68
CA GLY A 66 10.79 10.04 6.43
C GLY A 66 10.85 10.25 7.95
N LYS A 67 10.66 11.47 8.44
CA LYS A 67 10.69 11.82 9.87
C LYS A 67 9.29 11.99 10.49
N ILE A 68 8.23 11.76 9.71
CA ILE A 68 6.86 11.89 10.20
C ILE A 68 6.60 10.85 11.30
N THR A 69 6.12 11.33 12.44
CA THR A 69 5.72 10.51 13.59
C THR A 69 4.25 10.70 13.98
N ASP A 70 3.56 11.70 13.41
CA ASP A 70 2.20 12.08 13.80
C ASP A 70 1.26 12.29 12.60
N ALA A 71 -0.03 12.40 12.90
CA ALA A 71 -1.10 12.54 11.92
C ALA A 71 -0.99 13.84 11.11
N ALA A 72 -0.63 14.95 11.76
CA ALA A 72 -0.55 16.26 11.11
C ALA A 72 0.59 16.32 10.08
N GLY A 73 1.76 15.78 10.44
CA GLY A 73 2.90 15.61 9.55
C GLY A 73 2.61 14.67 8.39
N MET A 74 1.88 13.57 8.65
CA MET A 74 1.42 12.64 7.61
C MET A 74 0.47 13.33 6.64
N ALA A 75 -0.58 13.99 7.13
CA ALA A 75 -1.56 14.70 6.32
C ALA A 75 -0.92 15.84 5.50
N SER A 76 -0.04 16.63 6.11
CA SER A 76 0.71 17.70 5.42
C SER A 76 1.59 17.15 4.31
N SER A 77 2.22 16.01 4.54
CA SER A 77 3.05 15.35 3.53
C SER A 77 2.21 14.76 2.39
N ILE A 78 1.04 14.21 2.68
CA ILE A 78 0.08 13.73 1.67
C ILE A 78 -0.41 14.89 0.79
N SER A 79 -0.80 16.01 1.41
CA SER A 79 -1.26 17.21 0.70
C SER A 79 -0.17 17.78 -0.22
N SER A 80 1.06 17.91 0.29
CA SER A 80 2.20 18.37 -0.51
C SER A 80 2.57 17.40 -1.63
N LEU A 81 2.54 16.08 -1.38
CA LEU A 81 2.77 15.07 -2.41
C LEU A 81 1.74 15.19 -3.54
N ALA A 82 0.45 15.32 -3.21
CA ALA A 82 -0.61 15.51 -4.19
C ALA A 82 -0.38 16.76 -5.06
N GLY A 83 0.11 17.85 -4.46
CA GLY A 83 0.48 19.07 -5.17
C GLY A 83 1.67 18.92 -6.14
N PHE A 84 2.50 17.89 -5.99
CA PHE A 84 3.59 17.60 -6.93
C PHE A 84 3.17 16.71 -8.11
N ILE A 85 2.00 16.09 -8.05
CA ILE A 85 1.54 15.16 -9.10
C ILE A 85 0.84 15.94 -10.21
N LYS A 86 1.12 15.58 -11.46
CA LYS A 86 0.48 16.20 -12.63
C LYS A 86 -1.04 15.97 -12.59
N PRO A 87 -1.89 16.97 -12.87
CA PRO A 87 -3.34 16.82 -12.87
C PRO A 87 -3.85 15.65 -13.75
N GLY A 88 -3.21 15.44 -14.91
CA GLY A 88 -3.56 14.34 -15.82
C GLY A 88 -3.30 12.92 -15.29
N MET A 89 -2.62 12.76 -14.14
CA MET A 89 -2.32 11.48 -13.51
C MET A 89 -3.40 11.03 -12.53
N PHE A 90 -4.35 11.90 -12.20
CA PHE A 90 -5.51 11.57 -11.38
C PHE A 90 -6.64 10.98 -12.23
N LYS A 91 -7.45 10.11 -11.63
CA LYS A 91 -8.68 9.59 -12.24
C LYS A 91 -9.70 10.71 -12.43
N SER A 92 -10.57 10.58 -13.43
CA SER A 92 -11.68 11.50 -13.63
C SER A 92 -12.57 11.56 -12.38
N GLY A 93 -12.99 12.77 -11.99
CA GLY A 93 -13.79 13.01 -10.79
C GLY A 93 -13.01 13.04 -9.47
N PHE A 94 -11.71 12.70 -9.48
CA PHE A 94 -10.89 12.87 -8.29
C PHE A 94 -10.62 14.36 -8.03
N ASN A 95 -10.97 14.84 -6.84
CA ASN A 95 -10.81 16.23 -6.46
C ASN A 95 -9.63 16.38 -5.48
N VAL A 96 -8.50 16.86 -6.01
CA VAL A 96 -7.27 17.09 -5.24
C VAL A 96 -7.51 18.16 -4.16
N GLN A 97 -8.27 19.21 -4.44
CA GLN A 97 -8.59 20.25 -3.48
C GLN A 97 -9.36 19.69 -2.27
N ASN A 98 -10.31 18.79 -2.49
CA ASN A 98 -11.03 18.13 -1.38
C ASN A 98 -10.08 17.30 -0.51
N LEU A 99 -9.12 16.59 -1.13
CA LEU A 99 -8.08 15.88 -0.39
C LEU A 99 -7.19 16.83 0.42
N MET A 100 -6.79 17.97 -0.16
CA MET A 100 -5.97 18.97 0.54
C MET A 100 -6.73 19.62 1.71
N GLN A 101 -8.03 19.89 1.55
CA GLN A 101 -8.88 20.41 2.63
C GLN A 101 -9.03 19.38 3.75
N ALA A 102 -9.29 18.13 3.41
CA ALA A 102 -9.39 17.04 4.40
C ALA A 102 -8.06 16.77 5.10
N ALA A 103 -6.91 17.00 4.44
CA ALA A 103 -5.60 16.96 5.08
C ALA A 103 -5.42 18.06 6.14
N GLY A 104 -5.98 19.25 5.91
CA GLY A 104 -5.97 20.33 6.90
C GLY A 104 -6.82 20.06 8.14
N SER A 105 -7.76 19.09 8.08
CA SER A 105 -8.65 18.74 9.19
C SER A 105 -8.34 17.39 9.85
N ALA A 106 -7.32 16.66 9.38
CA ALA A 106 -6.93 15.36 9.93
C ALA A 106 -6.41 15.50 11.38
N LYS A 107 -7.02 14.77 12.31
CA LYS A 107 -6.67 14.82 13.75
C LYS A 107 -6.07 13.52 14.26
N SER A 108 -6.33 12.41 13.56
CA SER A 108 -5.89 11.08 13.95
C SER A 108 -5.05 10.43 12.85
N MET A 109 -4.27 9.41 13.23
CA MET A 109 -3.53 8.61 12.26
C MET A 109 -4.48 7.81 11.36
N ALA A 110 -5.67 7.47 11.86
CA ALA A 110 -6.74 6.90 11.03
C ALA A 110 -7.19 7.85 9.91
N ASP A 111 -7.33 9.15 10.19
CA ASP A 111 -7.65 10.16 9.17
C ASP A 111 -6.52 10.27 8.14
N ALA A 112 -5.28 10.39 8.61
CA ALA A 112 -4.11 10.54 7.74
C ALA A 112 -3.86 9.30 6.86
N THR A 113 -4.02 8.09 7.40
CA THR A 113 -3.97 6.84 6.61
C THR A 113 -5.12 6.77 5.60
N GLY A 114 -6.32 7.22 5.99
CA GLY A 114 -7.46 7.37 5.08
C GLY A 114 -7.18 8.31 3.92
N LEU A 115 -6.53 9.45 4.17
CA LEU A 115 -6.11 10.39 3.14
C LEU A 115 -5.07 9.80 2.19
N LEU A 116 -4.08 9.07 2.73
CA LEU A 116 -3.06 8.43 1.89
C LEU A 116 -3.67 7.35 0.99
N LYS A 117 -4.62 6.58 1.52
CA LYS A 117 -5.40 5.62 0.70
C LYS A 117 -6.28 6.32 -0.32
N ASN A 118 -6.90 7.45 0.02
CA ASN A 118 -7.69 8.24 -0.91
C ASN A 118 -6.82 8.77 -2.06
N LEU A 119 -5.62 9.28 -1.76
CA LEU A 119 -4.65 9.69 -2.76
C LEU A 119 -4.26 8.53 -3.68
N GLU A 120 -3.91 7.36 -3.14
CA GLU A 120 -3.60 6.16 -3.93
C GLU A 120 -4.75 5.75 -4.84
N GLY A 121 -5.96 5.68 -4.28
CA GLY A 121 -7.17 5.35 -5.03
C GLY A 121 -7.52 6.39 -6.10
N GLY A 122 -7.09 7.64 -5.93
CA GLY A 122 -7.27 8.75 -6.86
C GLY A 122 -6.33 8.74 -8.06
N LEU A 123 -5.20 8.03 -8.00
CA LEU A 123 -4.23 7.98 -9.08
C LEU A 123 -4.61 6.95 -10.16
N LYS A 124 -4.34 7.28 -11.41
CA LYS A 124 -4.46 6.34 -12.53
C LYS A 124 -3.39 5.24 -12.40
N PRO A 125 -3.67 4.01 -12.86
CA PRO A 125 -2.66 2.95 -12.89
C PRO A 125 -1.39 3.33 -13.66
N GLU A 126 -1.52 4.11 -14.74
CA GLU A 126 -0.37 4.59 -15.52
C GLU A 126 0.58 5.50 -14.73
N ALA A 127 0.09 6.15 -13.67
CA ALA A 127 0.90 6.99 -12.79
C ALA A 127 1.79 6.17 -11.83
N MET A 128 1.46 4.89 -11.64
CA MET A 128 2.15 4.00 -10.70
C MET A 128 3.19 3.14 -11.43
N SER A 129 4.27 2.82 -10.73
CA SER A 129 5.23 1.80 -11.14
C SER A 129 4.52 0.43 -11.28
N SER A 130 4.99 -0.40 -12.21
CA SER A 130 4.42 -1.74 -12.44
C SER A 130 4.52 -2.65 -11.20
N GLU A 131 5.55 -2.47 -10.37
CA GLU A 131 5.74 -3.24 -9.15
C GLU A 131 4.78 -2.87 -8.02
N TRP A 132 4.09 -1.72 -8.12
CA TRP A 132 3.23 -1.24 -7.03
C TRP A 132 2.09 -2.21 -6.73
N GLY A 133 1.51 -2.83 -7.76
CA GLY A 133 0.41 -3.79 -7.57
C GLY A 133 0.78 -4.94 -6.64
N ALA A 134 2.03 -5.44 -6.71
CA ALA A 134 2.52 -6.51 -5.84
C ALA A 134 2.80 -6.04 -4.40
N LYS A 135 3.14 -4.76 -4.21
CA LYS A 135 3.47 -4.16 -2.91
C LYS A 135 2.26 -3.56 -2.19
N LYS A 136 1.18 -3.28 -2.93
CA LYS A 136 -0.01 -2.59 -2.43
C LYS A 136 -0.63 -3.29 -1.21
N SER A 137 -0.84 -4.60 -1.28
CA SER A 137 -1.52 -5.36 -0.20
C SER A 137 -0.74 -5.32 1.13
N SER A 138 0.59 -5.50 1.08
CA SER A 138 1.42 -5.42 2.29
C SER A 138 1.51 -3.99 2.82
N TRP A 139 1.59 -2.99 1.93
CA TRP A 139 1.55 -1.58 2.30
C TRP A 139 0.22 -1.17 2.96
N GLU A 140 -0.92 -1.63 2.41
CA GLU A 140 -2.23 -1.40 3.01
C GLU A 140 -2.37 -2.06 4.38
N SER A 141 -1.82 -3.27 4.54
CA SER A 141 -1.78 -3.96 5.83
C SER A 141 -0.93 -3.18 6.84
N ALA A 142 0.24 -2.70 6.43
CA ALA A 142 1.08 -1.86 7.28
C ALA A 142 0.39 -0.53 7.65
N LEU A 143 -0.36 0.10 6.75
CA LEU A 143 -1.15 1.28 7.09
C LEU A 143 -2.20 1.03 8.17
N GLN A 144 -2.76 -0.17 8.24
CA GLN A 144 -3.74 -0.51 9.29
C GLN A 144 -3.10 -0.61 10.67
N LEU A 145 -1.80 -0.93 10.75
CA LEU A 145 -1.05 -0.99 12.00
C LEU A 145 -0.71 0.39 12.58
N LEU A 146 -0.93 1.46 11.81
CA LEU A 146 -0.77 2.84 12.29
C LEU A 146 -2.02 3.40 12.99
N LYS A 147 -3.16 2.70 12.91
CA LYS A 147 -4.45 3.19 13.38
C LYS A 147 -4.63 3.03 14.88
#